data_AF-A0A1Q7ZGI5-F1
#
_entry.id   AF-A0A1Q7ZGI5-F1
#
_cell.length_a   1.000
_cell.length_b   1.000
_cell.length_c   1.000
_cell.angle_alpha   90.00
_cell.angle_beta   90.00
_cell.angle_gamma   90.00
#
_symmetry.space_group_name_H-M   'P 1'
#
loop_
_entity.id
_entity.type
_entity.pdbx_description
1 polymer ?
#
loop_
_entity_poly.entity_id
_entity_poly.type
_entity_poly.pdbx_seq_one_letter_code
_entity_poly.pdbx_strand_id
1 'polypeptide(L)'
;RRHQPAFRELTNAYDFFPPDGMPLVWCLNRAGAGLRDRVYGPTFMRKFLAGVPTDFTHYLLGGSEECGARLRRMFERLNPGIKFVGAFHGKCYPNGLLEGDAEPKLMADLKRLSPDFIWVGFGTPKQQAWVKQHKHLLGRGVILTVGFAFDVNAGMKPDAPLWMQRFGLTWVYRLSSEPRRLGPRYLKYNFLFLCYLLRDGLRGRAGV
;
A
#
# COMPACT_ATOMS: atom_id res chain seq x y z
N ARG A 1 -8.87 4.82 15.22
CA ARG A 1 -7.46 4.35 15.41
C ARG A 1 -6.54 5.44 15.97
N ARG A 2 -6.83 6.75 15.78
CA ARG A 2 -6.05 7.89 16.32
C ARG A 2 -5.65 7.76 17.81
N HIS A 3 -6.53 7.21 18.65
CA HIS A 3 -6.30 7.09 20.09
C HIS A 3 -5.67 5.75 20.53
N GLN A 4 -5.33 4.85 19.61
CA GLN A 4 -4.72 3.57 19.94
C GLN A 4 -3.18 3.72 19.85
N PRO A 5 -2.44 3.56 20.96
CA PRO A 5 -0.97 3.68 20.96
C PRO A 5 -0.30 2.77 19.94
N ALA A 6 -0.77 1.51 19.84
CA ALA A 6 -0.28 0.54 18.88
C ALA A 6 -0.39 1.00 17.41
N PHE A 7 -1.39 1.82 17.07
CA PHE A 7 -1.53 2.35 15.71
C PHE A 7 -0.48 3.42 15.41
N ARG A 8 -0.18 4.29 16.38
CA ARG A 8 0.88 5.30 16.26
C ARG A 8 2.25 4.64 16.09
N GLU A 9 2.53 3.60 16.88
CA GLU A 9 3.77 2.84 16.74
C GLU A 9 3.91 2.18 15.36
N LEU A 10 2.82 1.61 14.81
CA LEU A 10 2.83 1.03 13.47
C LEU A 10 3.10 2.09 12.39
N THR A 11 2.54 3.29 12.51
CA THR A 11 2.80 4.38 11.56
C THR A 11 4.21 4.96 11.72
N ASN A 12 4.75 5.04 12.94
CA ASN A 12 6.11 5.56 13.16
C ASN A 12 7.20 4.67 12.53
N ALA A 13 6.89 3.42 12.18
CA ALA A 13 7.84 2.55 11.48
C ALA A 13 8.09 2.98 10.01
N TYR A 14 7.22 3.78 9.43
CA TYR A 14 7.34 4.25 8.04
C TYR A 14 8.01 5.62 8.00
N ASP A 15 8.87 5.81 7.00
CA ASP A 15 9.56 7.09 6.77
C ASP A 15 8.65 8.08 6.04
N PHE A 16 7.79 7.58 5.15
CA PHE A 16 6.86 8.40 4.37
C PHE A 16 5.46 7.78 4.33
N PHE A 17 4.46 8.64 4.45
CA PHE A 17 3.04 8.33 4.21
C PHE A 17 2.48 9.28 3.16
N PRO A 18 2.63 8.95 1.87
CA PRO A 18 2.12 9.81 0.83
C PRO A 18 0.58 9.79 0.82
N PRO A 19 -0.08 10.89 0.43
CA PRO A 19 -1.54 10.98 0.52
C PRO A 19 -2.20 10.12 -0.57
N ASP A 20 -2.74 8.96 -0.21
CA ASP A 20 -3.35 8.02 -1.16
C ASP A 20 -4.79 8.39 -1.57
N GLY A 21 -5.56 9.03 -0.68
CA GLY A 21 -6.97 9.34 -0.89
C GLY A 21 -7.25 10.83 -1.09
N MET A 22 -8.22 11.15 -1.98
CA MET A 22 -8.64 12.54 -2.22
C MET A 22 -9.08 13.30 -0.97
N PRO A 23 -9.82 12.70 0.00
CA PRO A 23 -10.17 13.43 1.23
C PRO A 23 -8.95 13.94 1.99
N LEU A 24 -7.84 13.19 1.98
CA LEU A 24 -6.60 13.61 2.62
C LEU A 24 -5.93 14.75 1.83
N VAL A 25 -5.92 14.67 0.50
CA VAL A 25 -5.44 15.77 -0.37
C VAL A 25 -6.23 17.06 -0.12
N TRP A 26 -7.55 16.99 0.01
CA TRP A 26 -8.37 18.16 0.32
C TRP A 26 -8.04 18.78 1.68
N CYS A 27 -7.82 17.94 2.70
CA CYS A 27 -7.42 18.41 4.03
C CYS A 27 -6.04 19.10 3.98
N LEU A 28 -5.07 18.47 3.31
CA LEU A 28 -3.72 19.02 3.15
C LEU A 28 -3.73 20.33 2.34
N ASN A 29 -4.52 20.42 1.28
CA ASN A 29 -4.65 21.64 0.49
C ASN A 29 -5.33 22.77 1.24
N ARG A 30 -6.32 22.45 2.09
CA ARG A 30 -6.90 23.42 3.02
C ARG A 30 -5.86 23.94 4.04
N ALA A 31 -4.86 23.13 4.36
CA ALA A 31 -3.71 23.53 5.18
C ALA A 31 -2.56 24.20 4.37
N GLY A 32 -2.75 24.47 3.07
CA GLY A 32 -1.79 25.19 2.24
C GLY A 32 -0.80 24.32 1.46
N ALA A 33 -0.95 22.98 1.44
CA ALA A 33 0.01 22.08 0.79
C ALA A 33 0.07 22.18 -0.75
N GLY A 34 -0.93 22.77 -1.41
CA GLY A 34 -0.92 23.02 -2.86
C GLY A 34 -0.78 21.78 -3.75
N LEU A 35 -1.17 20.60 -3.25
CA LEU A 35 -1.05 19.33 -3.95
C LEU A 35 -2.01 19.26 -5.13
N ARG A 36 -1.48 18.88 -6.30
CA ARG A 36 -2.28 18.71 -7.53
C ARG A 36 -3.04 17.38 -7.57
N ASP A 37 -2.47 16.33 -6.99
CA ASP A 37 -3.03 14.98 -7.02
C ASP A 37 -2.59 14.15 -5.80
N ARG A 38 -3.21 12.99 -5.63
CA ARG A 38 -2.89 11.97 -4.64
C ARG A 38 -1.82 11.00 -5.17
N VAL A 39 -1.13 10.30 -4.27
CA VAL A 39 -0.22 9.20 -4.60
C VAL A 39 -0.96 7.88 -4.41
N TYR A 40 -1.74 7.49 -5.43
CA TYR A 40 -2.56 6.28 -5.35
C TYR A 40 -1.73 5.02 -5.62
N GLY A 41 -1.78 4.04 -4.71
CA GLY A 41 -0.93 2.83 -4.76
C GLY A 41 -0.86 2.12 -6.13
N PRO A 42 -1.98 1.73 -6.77
CA PRO A 42 -1.96 1.09 -8.08
C PRO A 42 -1.30 1.92 -9.18
N THR A 43 -1.63 3.22 -9.25
CA THR A 43 -1.04 4.15 -10.23
C THR A 43 0.43 4.41 -9.94
N PHE A 44 0.79 4.57 -8.67
CA PHE A 44 2.17 4.75 -8.23
C PHE A 44 3.04 3.57 -8.66
N MET A 45 2.67 2.35 -8.28
CA MET A 45 3.41 1.14 -8.65
C MET A 45 3.57 1.03 -10.16
N ARG A 46 2.48 1.30 -10.92
CA ARG A 46 2.51 1.22 -12.37
C ARG A 46 3.46 2.22 -13.01
N LYS A 47 3.37 3.49 -12.62
CA LYS A 47 4.25 4.55 -13.15
C LYS A 47 5.70 4.33 -12.74
N PHE A 48 5.93 3.92 -11.50
CA PHE A 48 7.26 3.64 -10.98
C PHE A 48 7.94 2.52 -11.79
N LEU A 49 7.30 1.35 -11.89
CA LEU A 49 7.89 0.20 -12.56
C LEU A 49 8.01 0.37 -14.09
N ALA A 50 7.15 1.20 -14.70
CA ALA A 50 7.25 1.52 -16.11
C ALA A 50 8.44 2.46 -16.43
N GLY A 51 8.89 3.27 -15.48
CA GLY A 51 9.93 4.30 -15.70
C GLY A 51 11.23 4.10 -14.93
N VAL A 52 11.33 3.07 -14.09
CA VAL A 52 12.53 2.79 -13.31
C VAL A 52 13.65 2.26 -14.21
N PRO A 53 14.92 2.70 -14.03
CA PRO A 53 16.06 2.13 -14.73
C PRO A 53 16.18 0.62 -14.49
N THR A 54 16.60 -0.12 -15.52
CA THR A 54 16.70 -1.60 -15.51
C THR A 54 17.84 -2.15 -14.64
N ASP A 55 18.68 -1.27 -14.08
CA ASP A 55 19.75 -1.67 -13.17
C ASP A 55 19.24 -1.95 -11.76
N PHE A 56 18.06 -1.41 -11.42
CA PHE A 56 17.42 -1.66 -10.14
C PHE A 56 16.70 -3.01 -10.12
N THR A 57 16.76 -3.64 -8.94
CA THR A 57 16.18 -4.94 -8.67
C THR A 57 14.92 -4.85 -7.82
N HIS A 58 13.94 -5.69 -8.12
CA HIS A 58 12.62 -5.67 -7.49
C HIS A 58 12.26 -7.03 -6.90
N TYR A 59 11.61 -7.01 -5.74
CA TYR A 59 11.07 -8.19 -5.07
C TYR A 59 9.57 -8.04 -4.83
N LEU A 60 8.78 -9.06 -5.17
CA LEU A 60 7.33 -9.07 -4.95
C LEU A 60 6.98 -9.89 -3.71
N LEU A 61 6.57 -9.22 -2.64
CA LEU A 61 6.21 -9.83 -1.36
C LEU A 61 4.69 -9.84 -1.15
N GLY A 62 4.08 -11.02 -1.24
CA GLY A 62 2.65 -11.23 -1.05
C GLY A 62 1.89 -11.44 -2.36
N GLY A 63 0.56 -11.38 -2.28
CA GLY A 63 -0.31 -11.85 -3.36
C GLY A 63 -0.27 -13.37 -3.53
N SER A 64 -1.09 -13.88 -4.46
CA SER A 64 -0.97 -15.26 -4.93
C SER A 64 0.18 -15.40 -5.92
N GLU A 65 0.64 -16.63 -6.14
CA GLU A 65 1.62 -16.95 -7.18
C GLU A 65 1.15 -16.51 -8.57
N GLU A 66 -0.12 -16.76 -8.89
CA GLU A 66 -0.74 -16.28 -10.13
C GLU A 66 -0.65 -14.75 -10.26
N CYS A 67 -0.94 -14.01 -9.19
CA CYS A 67 -0.85 -12.56 -9.17
C CYS A 67 0.59 -12.10 -9.43
N GLY A 68 1.58 -12.70 -8.77
CA GLY A 68 3.00 -12.43 -8.99
C GLY A 68 3.44 -12.68 -10.44
N ALA A 69 3.05 -13.81 -11.02
CA ALA A 69 3.35 -14.15 -12.41
C ALA A 69 2.71 -13.18 -13.41
N ARG A 70 1.47 -12.74 -13.16
CA ARG A 70 0.80 -11.72 -13.99
C ARG A 70 1.48 -10.35 -13.87
N LEU A 71 1.87 -9.94 -12.67
CA LEU A 71 2.60 -8.68 -12.46
C LEU A 71 3.92 -8.68 -13.23
N ARG A 72 4.74 -9.75 -13.10
CA ARG A 72 6.01 -9.87 -13.82
C ARG A 72 5.82 -9.71 -15.32
N ARG A 73 4.94 -10.52 -15.93
CA ARG A 73 4.64 -10.45 -17.38
C ARG A 73 4.13 -9.09 -17.83
N MET A 74 3.28 -8.45 -17.03
CA MET A 74 2.73 -7.14 -17.37
C MET A 74 3.81 -6.07 -17.34
N PHE A 75 4.66 -6.06 -16.32
CA PHE A 75 5.72 -5.05 -16.19
C PHE A 75 6.91 -5.29 -17.11
N GLU A 76 7.23 -6.53 -17.46
CA GLU A 76 8.21 -6.85 -18.51
C GLU A 76 7.81 -6.28 -19.87
N ARG A 77 6.50 -6.23 -20.16
CA ARG A 77 5.99 -5.58 -21.38
C ARG A 77 6.07 -4.05 -21.31
N LEU A 78 5.86 -3.47 -20.13
CA LEU A 78 5.90 -2.01 -19.95
C LEU A 78 7.32 -1.46 -19.83
N ASN A 79 8.25 -2.24 -19.30
CA ASN A 79 9.65 -1.87 -19.10
C ASN A 79 10.54 -3.08 -19.44
N PRO A 80 10.88 -3.24 -20.74
CA PRO A 80 11.76 -4.33 -21.19
C PRO A 80 13.11 -4.26 -20.47
N GLY A 81 13.47 -5.34 -19.76
CA GLY A 81 14.71 -5.40 -18.98
C GLY A 81 14.54 -5.15 -17.47
N ILE A 82 13.31 -4.90 -16.99
CA ILE A 82 13.03 -4.87 -15.55
C ILE A 82 13.46 -6.17 -14.85
N LYS A 83 14.13 -6.05 -13.69
CA LYS A 83 14.71 -7.19 -12.97
C LYS A 83 13.92 -7.54 -11.72
N PHE A 84 13.02 -8.51 -11.81
CA PHE A 84 12.38 -9.11 -10.64
C PHE A 84 13.22 -10.27 -10.09
N VAL A 85 14.06 -9.99 -9.10
CA VAL A 85 15.02 -10.96 -8.54
C VAL A 85 14.39 -12.04 -7.67
N GLY A 86 13.19 -11.80 -7.15
CA GLY A 86 12.51 -12.76 -6.29
C GLY A 86 11.04 -12.43 -6.07
N ALA A 87 10.31 -13.42 -5.56
CA ALA A 87 8.95 -13.24 -5.10
C ALA A 87 8.66 -14.24 -3.99
N PHE A 88 7.85 -13.81 -3.03
CA PHE A 88 7.32 -14.69 -1.99
C PHE A 88 5.80 -14.59 -1.98
N HIS A 89 5.16 -15.75 -2.07
CA HIS A 89 3.71 -15.89 -2.02
C HIS A 89 3.34 -16.67 -0.77
N GLY A 90 2.47 -16.11 0.05
CA GLY A 90 2.11 -16.75 1.30
C GLY A 90 1.10 -15.95 2.11
N LYS A 91 0.49 -16.65 3.06
CA LYS A 91 -0.51 -16.07 3.94
C LYS A 91 0.17 -15.33 5.09
N CYS A 92 -0.04 -14.02 5.12
CA CYS A 92 0.31 -13.17 6.25
C CYS A 92 -0.91 -13.00 7.18
N TYR A 93 -0.68 -13.11 8.48
CA TYR A 93 -1.68 -12.92 9.53
C TYR A 93 -1.82 -11.45 9.95
N PRO A 94 -2.91 -11.05 10.63
CA PRO A 94 -3.10 -9.67 11.09
C PRO A 94 -1.98 -9.11 11.98
N ASN A 95 -1.23 -9.99 12.67
CA ASN A 95 -0.08 -9.65 13.49
C ASN A 95 1.22 -9.47 12.68
N GLY A 96 1.19 -9.60 11.35
CA GLY A 96 2.36 -9.44 10.49
C GLY A 96 3.12 -10.73 10.20
N LEU A 97 2.88 -11.82 10.93
CA LEU A 97 3.62 -13.07 10.75
C LEU A 97 3.15 -13.86 9.53
N LEU A 98 4.07 -14.53 8.85
CA LEU A 98 3.76 -15.51 7.81
C LEU A 98 3.41 -16.88 8.40
N GLU A 99 2.65 -17.66 7.64
CA GLU A 99 2.25 -19.01 8.02
C GLU A 99 3.39 -20.02 7.95
N GLY A 100 3.50 -20.88 8.97
CA GLY A 100 4.47 -21.95 9.03
C GLY A 100 5.92 -21.47 9.16
N ASP A 101 6.82 -22.10 8.39
CA ASP A 101 8.25 -21.83 8.37
C ASP A 101 8.65 -20.79 7.30
N ALA A 102 7.68 -20.01 6.82
CA ALA A 102 7.87 -19.05 5.75
C ALA A 102 8.75 -17.86 6.13
N GLU A 103 8.72 -17.39 7.38
CA GLU A 103 9.49 -16.20 7.79
C GLU A 103 11.00 -16.40 7.65
N PRO A 104 11.63 -17.45 8.21
CA PRO A 104 13.06 -17.70 8.00
C PRO A 104 13.45 -17.81 6.52
N LYS A 105 12.60 -18.44 5.71
CA LYS A 105 12.83 -18.59 4.25
C LYS A 105 12.79 -17.25 3.54
N LEU A 106 11.78 -16.42 3.82
CA LEU A 106 11.68 -15.07 3.26
C LEU A 106 12.89 -14.23 3.65
N MET A 107 13.28 -14.22 4.92
CA MET A 107 14.40 -13.41 5.39
C MET A 107 15.74 -13.87 4.80
N ALA A 108 15.96 -15.18 4.67
CA ALA A 108 17.13 -15.72 3.99
C ALA A 108 17.16 -15.31 2.51
N ASP A 109 16.01 -15.36 1.83
CA ASP A 109 15.89 -14.99 0.42
C ASP A 109 16.12 -13.49 0.20
N LEU A 110 15.51 -12.63 1.02
CA LEU A 110 15.73 -11.18 0.98
C LEU A 110 17.18 -10.80 1.26
N LYS A 111 17.86 -11.48 2.20
CA LYS A 111 19.28 -11.24 2.48
C LYS A 111 20.16 -11.68 1.31
N ARG A 112 19.88 -12.84 0.71
CA ARG A 112 20.64 -13.39 -0.41
C ARG A 112 20.47 -12.56 -1.68
N LEU A 113 19.23 -12.25 -2.06
CA LEU A 113 18.91 -11.52 -3.29
C LEU A 113 19.11 -10.02 -3.13
N SER A 114 18.90 -9.51 -1.91
CA SER A 114 19.22 -8.16 -1.52
C SER A 114 18.56 -7.13 -2.50
N PRO A 115 17.24 -7.15 -2.72
CA PRO A 115 16.60 -6.28 -3.72
C PRO A 115 16.69 -4.79 -3.38
N ASP A 116 16.73 -3.92 -4.41
CA ASP A 116 16.68 -2.46 -4.23
C ASP A 116 15.27 -1.99 -3.80
N PHE A 117 14.22 -2.65 -4.32
CA PHE A 117 12.83 -2.35 -4.00
C PHE A 117 12.04 -3.60 -3.59
N ILE A 118 11.40 -3.54 -2.43
CA ILE A 118 10.57 -4.62 -1.88
C ILE A 118 9.10 -4.17 -1.89
N TRP A 119 8.30 -4.74 -2.79
CA TRP A 119 6.90 -4.40 -2.95
C TRP A 119 6.02 -5.30 -2.09
N VAL A 120 5.29 -4.75 -1.12
CA VAL A 120 4.50 -5.52 -0.16
C VAL A 120 3.00 -5.44 -0.45
N GLY A 121 2.41 -6.58 -0.78
CA GLY A 121 1.03 -6.78 -1.21
C GLY A 121 0.09 -7.42 -0.17
N PHE A 122 0.44 -7.49 1.12
CA PHE A 122 -0.38 -8.19 2.13
C PHE A 122 -1.71 -7.50 2.49
N GLY A 123 -1.85 -6.21 2.17
CA GLY A 123 -2.98 -5.41 2.58
C GLY A 123 -2.90 -4.92 4.03
N THR A 124 -3.77 -3.98 4.37
CA THR A 124 -3.81 -3.35 5.70
C THR A 124 -4.77 -4.09 6.64
N PRO A 125 -4.37 -4.46 7.88
CA PRO A 125 -3.19 -3.95 8.63
C PRO A 125 -1.90 -4.80 8.54
N LYS A 126 -1.94 -5.92 7.80
CA LYS A 126 -0.88 -6.94 7.78
C LYS A 126 0.47 -6.40 7.36
N GLN A 127 0.50 -5.61 6.28
CA GLN A 127 1.73 -5.01 5.76
C GLN A 127 2.40 -4.06 6.77
N GLN A 128 1.63 -3.28 7.54
CA GLN A 128 2.19 -2.38 8.56
C GLN A 128 2.82 -3.17 9.71
N ALA A 129 2.17 -4.26 10.12
CA ALA A 129 2.69 -5.13 11.17
C ALA A 129 3.97 -5.84 10.73
N TRP A 130 3.99 -6.38 9.50
CA TRP A 130 5.19 -7.00 8.93
C TRP A 130 6.35 -6.00 8.82
N VAL A 131 6.11 -4.78 8.33
CA VAL A 131 7.14 -3.72 8.24
C VAL A 131 7.71 -3.37 9.61
N LYS A 132 6.86 -3.19 10.63
CA LYS A 132 7.33 -2.89 12.00
C LYS A 132 8.30 -3.96 12.52
N GLN A 133 8.01 -5.22 12.23
CA GLN A 133 8.78 -6.37 12.72
C GLN A 133 10.08 -6.60 11.93
N HIS A 134 10.09 -6.34 10.63
CA HIS A 134 11.18 -6.80 9.76
C HIS A 134 12.03 -5.67 9.16
N LYS A 135 11.54 -4.43 9.08
CA LYS A 135 12.28 -3.32 8.45
C LYS A 135 13.70 -3.16 9.02
N HIS A 136 13.85 -3.23 10.34
CA HIS A 136 15.14 -3.05 11.01
C HIS A 136 16.10 -4.24 10.83
N LEU A 137 15.61 -5.40 10.37
CA LEU A 137 16.41 -6.58 10.08
C LEU A 137 16.98 -6.55 8.65
N LEU A 138 16.43 -5.69 7.79
CA LEU A 138 16.86 -5.54 6.41
C LEU A 138 17.97 -4.49 6.34
N GLY A 139 19.16 -4.89 5.89
CA GLY A 139 20.31 -3.99 5.77
C GLY A 139 20.27 -3.08 4.54
N ARG A 140 19.39 -3.34 3.57
CA ARG A 140 19.21 -2.52 2.36
C ARG A 140 17.83 -2.66 1.74
N GLY A 141 17.53 -1.77 0.81
CA GLY A 141 16.32 -1.78 -0.01
C GLY A 141 15.20 -0.89 0.54
N VAL A 142 14.37 -0.39 -0.37
CA VAL A 142 13.20 0.45 -0.05
C VAL A 142 11.95 -0.43 0.00
N ILE A 143 11.25 -0.41 1.13
CA ILE A 143 10.01 -1.17 1.32
C ILE A 143 8.81 -0.32 0.90
N LEU A 144 8.07 -0.78 -0.10
CA LEU A 144 6.93 -0.09 -0.68
C LEU A 144 5.66 -0.91 -0.42
N THR A 145 4.86 -0.52 0.57
CA THR A 145 3.64 -1.26 0.90
C THR A 145 2.46 -0.77 0.06
N VAL A 146 2.10 -1.53 -0.96
CA VAL A 146 1.15 -1.12 -2.00
C VAL A 146 -0.18 -1.90 -1.97
N GLY A 147 -0.22 -3.04 -1.27
CA GLY A 147 -1.44 -3.80 -1.01
C GLY A 147 -2.25 -4.08 -2.28
N PHE A 148 -3.41 -3.42 -2.42
CA PHE A 148 -4.36 -3.59 -3.53
C PHE A 148 -3.77 -3.28 -4.92
N ALA A 149 -2.64 -2.58 -5.01
CA ALA A 149 -1.94 -2.36 -6.27
C ALA A 149 -1.58 -3.66 -7.00
N PHE A 150 -1.33 -4.75 -6.28
CA PHE A 150 -1.03 -6.05 -6.87
C PHE A 150 -2.23 -6.56 -7.67
N ASP A 151 -3.40 -6.66 -7.03
CA ASP A 151 -4.61 -7.19 -7.67
C ASP A 151 -5.03 -6.36 -8.90
N VAL A 152 -4.93 -5.02 -8.81
CA VAL A 152 -5.29 -4.12 -9.92
C VAL A 152 -4.33 -4.27 -11.09
N ASN A 153 -3.02 -4.20 -10.84
CA ASN A 153 -2.01 -4.27 -11.90
C ASN A 153 -1.89 -5.68 -12.50
N ALA A 154 -2.20 -6.72 -11.73
CA ALA A 154 -2.30 -8.09 -12.23
C ALA A 154 -3.58 -8.33 -13.06
N GLY A 155 -4.52 -7.37 -13.10
CA GLY A 155 -5.82 -7.54 -13.75
C GLY A 155 -6.74 -8.54 -13.04
N MET A 156 -6.48 -8.83 -11.76
CA MET A 156 -7.28 -9.76 -10.95
C MET A 156 -8.53 -9.09 -10.37
N LYS A 157 -8.46 -7.77 -10.15
CA LYS A 157 -9.59 -6.97 -9.67
C LYS A 157 -9.71 -5.68 -10.46
N PRO A 158 -10.94 -5.25 -10.77
CA PRO A 158 -11.16 -3.97 -11.41
C PRO A 158 -10.83 -2.82 -10.44
N ASP A 159 -10.39 -1.71 -11.00
CA ASP A 159 -10.20 -0.46 -10.27
C ASP A 159 -11.38 0.50 -10.49
N ALA A 160 -11.54 1.46 -9.58
CA ALA A 160 -12.60 2.44 -9.72
C ALA A 160 -12.43 3.29 -11.00
N PRO A 161 -13.50 3.64 -11.72
CA PRO A 161 -13.43 4.57 -12.85
C PRO A 161 -12.73 5.89 -12.50
N LEU A 162 -12.02 6.49 -13.46
CA LEU A 162 -11.21 7.69 -13.22
C LEU A 162 -12.00 8.86 -12.61
N TRP A 163 -13.25 9.05 -13.03
CA TRP A 163 -14.10 10.09 -12.45
C TRP A 163 -14.34 9.83 -10.95
N MET A 164 -14.65 8.59 -10.55
CA MET A 164 -14.80 8.22 -9.13
C MET A 164 -13.50 8.44 -8.36
N GLN A 165 -12.35 8.11 -8.94
CA GLN A 165 -11.06 8.35 -8.31
C GLN A 165 -10.82 9.84 -8.04
N ARG A 166 -11.12 10.71 -9.02
CA ARG A 166 -10.98 12.17 -8.92
C ARG A 166 -11.92 12.79 -7.89
N PHE A 167 -13.15 12.29 -7.78
CA PHE A 167 -14.12 12.74 -6.77
C PHE A 167 -13.94 12.09 -5.40
N GLY A 168 -12.90 11.26 -5.20
CA GLY A 168 -12.67 10.59 -3.91
C GLY A 168 -13.66 9.48 -3.58
N LEU A 169 -14.37 8.95 -4.58
CA LEU A 169 -15.40 7.92 -4.47
C LEU A 169 -14.85 6.49 -4.64
N THR A 170 -13.52 6.31 -4.69
CA THR A 170 -12.88 4.98 -4.78
C THR A 170 -13.35 4.03 -3.68
N TRP A 171 -13.60 4.54 -2.47
CA TRP A 171 -14.12 3.72 -1.37
C TRP A 171 -15.56 3.25 -1.61
N VAL A 172 -16.40 4.06 -2.27
CA VAL A 172 -17.79 3.69 -2.64
C VAL A 172 -17.76 2.55 -3.64
N TYR A 173 -16.92 2.68 -4.67
CA TYR A 173 -16.72 1.63 -5.67
C TYR A 173 -16.32 0.31 -5.00
N ARG A 174 -15.27 0.33 -4.15
CA ARG A 174 -14.82 -0.87 -3.44
C ARG A 174 -15.89 -1.42 -2.50
N LEU A 175 -16.66 -0.56 -1.83
CA LEU A 175 -17.76 -0.98 -0.98
C LEU A 175 -18.84 -1.71 -1.78
N SER A 176 -19.19 -1.23 -2.97
CA SER A 176 -20.14 -1.91 -3.85
C SER A 176 -19.61 -3.27 -4.36
N SER A 177 -18.30 -3.40 -4.56
CA SER A 177 -17.68 -4.65 -5.01
C SER A 177 -17.52 -5.69 -3.89
N GLU A 178 -17.25 -5.26 -2.65
CA GLU A 178 -17.01 -6.16 -1.52
C GLU A 178 -17.74 -5.72 -0.23
N PRO A 179 -19.09 -5.61 -0.23
CA PRO A 179 -19.85 -4.96 0.84
C PRO A 179 -19.72 -5.66 2.18
N ARG A 180 -19.73 -7.01 2.21
CA ARG A 180 -19.59 -7.80 3.44
C ARG A 180 -18.22 -7.64 4.09
N ARG A 181 -17.16 -7.51 3.28
CA ARG A 181 -15.78 -7.41 3.76
C ARG A 181 -15.41 -5.99 4.16
N LEU A 182 -15.83 -4.99 3.38
CA LEU A 182 -15.40 -3.60 3.54
C LEU A 182 -16.42 -2.72 4.27
N GLY A 183 -17.71 -3.09 4.29
CA GLY A 183 -18.79 -2.32 4.93
C GLY A 183 -18.53 -1.98 6.40
N PRO A 184 -18.30 -2.97 7.28
CA PRO A 184 -18.06 -2.72 8.70
C PRO A 184 -16.85 -1.80 8.93
N ARG A 185 -15.83 -1.93 8.08
CA ARG A 185 -14.62 -1.12 8.13
C ARG A 185 -14.90 0.32 7.70
N TYR A 186 -15.51 0.53 6.53
CA TYR A 186 -15.72 1.86 5.99
C TYR A 186 -16.74 2.66 6.79
N LEU A 187 -17.85 2.07 7.21
CA LEU A 187 -18.83 2.76 8.04
C LEU A 187 -18.18 3.29 9.32
N LYS A 188 -17.41 2.45 10.02
CA LYS A 188 -16.73 2.86 11.25
C LYS A 188 -15.67 3.93 11.02
N TYR A 189 -14.73 3.70 10.11
CA TYR A 189 -13.56 4.57 9.99
C TYR A 189 -13.81 5.82 9.15
N ASN A 190 -14.67 5.77 8.13
CA ASN A 190 -15.02 6.97 7.36
C ASN A 190 -15.90 7.90 8.21
N PHE A 191 -16.86 7.36 8.97
CA PHE A 191 -17.65 8.16 9.90
C PHE A 191 -16.76 8.85 10.94
N LEU A 192 -15.88 8.09 11.61
CA LEU A 192 -14.93 8.66 12.57
C LEU A 192 -14.04 9.74 11.93
N PHE A 193 -13.55 9.50 10.70
CA PHE A 193 -12.74 10.49 9.97
C PHE A 193 -13.52 11.80 9.75
N LEU A 194 -14.77 11.73 9.29
CA LEU A 194 -15.63 12.91 9.11
C LEU A 194 -15.89 13.63 10.43
N CYS A 195 -16.22 12.91 11.51
CA CYS A 195 -16.42 13.52 12.82
C CYS A 195 -15.17 14.25 13.32
N TYR A 196 -13.99 13.64 13.15
CA TYR A 196 -12.72 14.28 13.54
C TYR A 196 -12.41 15.48 12.66
N LEU A 197 -12.65 15.39 11.35
CA LEU A 197 -12.43 16.51 10.42
C LEU A 197 -13.32 17.71 10.77
N LEU A 198 -14.61 17.47 11.07
CA LEU A 198 -15.54 18.51 11.52
C LEU A 198 -15.10 19.11 12.86
N ARG A 199 -14.75 18.26 13.84
CA ARG A 199 -14.28 18.71 15.16
C ARG A 199 -13.00 19.54 15.05
N ASP A 200 -12.02 19.11 14.26
CA ASP A 200 -10.73 19.80 14.11
C ASP A 200 -10.89 21.08 13.28
N GLY A 201 -11.81 21.09 12.31
CA GLY A 201 -12.25 22.29 11.58
C GLY A 201 -12.90 23.35 12.47
N LEU A 202 -13.81 22.94 13.37
CA LEU A 202 -14.46 23.83 14.34
C LEU A 202 -13.50 24.39 15.39
N ARG A 203 -12.39 23.69 15.66
CA ARG A 203 -11.37 24.10 16.66
C ARG A 203 -10.23 24.92 16.05
N GLY A 204 -10.30 25.27 14.76
CA GLY A 204 -9.24 26.02 14.07
C GLY A 204 -7.90 25.26 13.94
N ARG A 205 -7.89 23.94 14.20
CA ARG A 205 -6.67 23.10 14.13
C ARG A 205 -6.52 22.37 12.80
N ALA A 206 -7.40 22.63 11.83
CA ALA A 206 -7.37 22.00 10.51
C ALA A 206 -6.26 22.52 9.57
N GLY A 207 -5.20 23.11 10.12
CA GLY A 207 -4.11 23.73 9.39
C GLY A 207 -2.79 23.67 10.16
N VAL A 208 -2.37 22.48 10.57
CA VAL A 208 -0.96 22.11 10.84
C VAL A 208 -0.80 20.63 10.53
#